data_AF-Q55BK6-F1
#
_entry.id   AF-Q55BK6-F1
#
_cell.length_a   1.000
_cell.length_b   1.000
_cell.length_c   1.000
_cell.angle_alpha   90.00
_cell.angle_beta   90.00
_cell.angle_gamma   90.00
#
_symmetry.space_group_name_H-M   'P 1'
#
loop_
_entity.id
_entity.type
_entity.pdbx_description
1 polymer ?
#
loop_
_entity_poly.entity_id
_entity_poly.type
_entity_poly.pdbx_seq_one_letter_code
_entity_poly.pdbx_strand_id
1 'polypeptide(L)' 'MNKLLNLLGFAVFFVLCLFSVGSNAEENGCSSWVQAREGYTCWAMSKACGISLDSFMNTNGLNLNSCNYIQIGHDYCCN' A
#
# COMPACT_ATOMS: atom_id res chain seq x y z
N MET A 1 -50.68 9.58 -7.71
CA MET A 1 -49.33 9.21 -7.27
C MET A 1 -48.55 10.50 -7.02
N ASN A 2 -48.18 10.77 -5.77
CA ASN A 2 -47.59 12.03 -5.34
C ASN A 2 -46.11 12.12 -5.75
N LYS A 3 -45.81 13.03 -6.68
CA LYS A 3 -44.44 13.26 -7.18
C LYS A 3 -43.42 13.53 -6.06
N LEU A 4 -43.84 14.11 -4.94
CA LEU A 4 -42.99 14.39 -3.77
C LEU A 4 -42.43 13.12 -3.12
N LEU A 5 -43.23 12.06 -2.99
CA LEU A 5 -42.79 10.81 -2.35
C LEU A 5 -41.74 10.09 -3.20
N ASN A 6 -41.91 10.15 -4.53
CA ASN A 6 -40.95 9.57 -5.47
C ASN A 6 -39.61 10.32 -5.48
N LEU A 7 -39.67 11.66 -5.32
CA LEU A 7 -38.48 12.51 -5.26
C LEU A 7 -37.70 12.29 -3.95
N LEU A 8 -38.39 12.11 -2.82
CA LEU A 8 -37.78 11.71 -1.56
C LEU A 8 -37.09 10.34 -1.68
N GLY A 9 -37.75 9.36 -2.32
CA GLY A 9 -37.15 8.04 -2.57
C GLY A 9 -35.87 8.11 -3.41
N PHE A 10 -35.88 8.90 -4.49
CA PHE A 10 -34.70 9.13 -5.33
C PHE A 10 -33.56 9.82 -4.58
N ALA A 11 -33.88 10.82 -3.75
CA ALA A 11 -32.87 11.53 -2.97
C ALA A 11 -32.19 10.61 -1.95
N VAL A 12 -32.95 9.76 -1.24
CA VAL A 12 -32.39 8.80 -0.28
C VAL A 12 -31.45 7.80 -0.96
N PHE A 13 -31.82 7.30 -2.14
CA PHE A 13 -30.97 6.35 -2.88
C PHE A 13 -29.64 6.97 -3.32
N PHE A 14 -29.68 8.22 -3.79
CA PHE A 14 -28.47 8.95 -4.20
C PHE A 14 -27.55 9.21 -3.01
N VAL A 15 -28.13 9.61 -1.88
CA VAL A 15 -27.40 9.87 -0.63
C VAL A 15 -26.74 8.60 -0.09
N LEU A 16 -27.42 7.44 -0.13
CA LEU A 16 -26.84 6.17 0.33
C LEU A 16 -25.60 5.72 -0.49
N CYS A 17 -25.57 5.99 -1.79
CA CYS A 17 -24.40 5.67 -2.62
C CYS A 17 -23.21 6.61 -2.40
N LEU A 18 -23.45 7.85 -1.98
CA LEU A 18 -22.34 8.79 -1.74
C LEU A 18 -21.49 8.40 -0.52
N PHE A 19 -22.01 7.60 0.41
CA PHE A 19 -21.28 7.23 1.62
C PHE A 19 -20.42 5.97 1.51
N SER A 20 -20.60 5.14 0.47
CA SER A 20 -19.95 3.82 0.42
C SER A 20 -18.58 3.78 -0.26
N VAL A 21 -18.01 4.92 -0.65
CA VAL A 21 -16.61 4.98 -1.13
C VAL A 21 -15.68 5.45 -0.02
N GLY A 22 -15.56 4.66 1.03
CA GLY A 22 -14.40 4.74 1.91
C GLY A 22 -13.18 4.22 1.14
N SER A 23 -12.28 5.10 0.73
CA SER A 23 -10.98 4.72 0.18
C SER A 23 -10.14 4.11 1.31
N ASN A 24 -10.25 2.80 1.55
CA ASN A 24 -9.51 2.14 2.64
C ASN A 24 -8.11 1.65 2.23
N ALA A 25 -7.53 2.20 1.17
CA ALA A 25 -6.18 1.88 0.76
C ALA A 25 -5.26 3.06 1.10
N GLU A 26 -4.99 3.27 2.39
CA GLU A 26 -3.69 3.80 2.81
C GLU A 26 -2.66 2.69 2.55
N GLU A 27 -2.53 2.27 1.30
CA GLU A 27 -1.47 1.40 0.83
C GLU A 27 -0.22 2.23 1.01
N ASN A 28 0.58 1.91 2.03
CA ASN A 28 1.89 2.47 2.35
C ASN A 28 2.55 3.06 1.10
N GLY A 29 2.24 4.33 0.81
CA GLY A 29 2.43 4.87 -0.53
C GLY A 29 3.92 4.90 -0.77
N CYS A 30 4.42 3.98 -1.57
CA CYS A 30 5.85 3.86 -1.73
C CYS A 30 6.32 4.99 -2.65
N SER A 31 7.11 5.90 -2.10
CA SER A 31 7.59 7.09 -2.81
C SER A 31 9.04 6.94 -3.28
N SER A 32 9.74 5.92 -2.81
CA SER A 32 11.14 5.65 -3.18
C SER A 32 11.45 4.16 -3.16
N TRP A 33 12.35 3.73 -4.04
CA TRP A 33 12.60 2.31 -4.30
C TRP A 33 14.10 2.01 -4.37
N VAL A 34 14.47 0.79 -3.99
CA VAL A 34 15.78 0.20 -4.23
C VAL A 34 15.63 -1.10 -5.02
N GLN A 35 16.29 -1.17 -6.17
CA GLN A 35 16.32 -2.40 -6.95
C GLN A 35 17.34 -3.38 -6.35
N ALA A 36 16.90 -4.60 -6.05
CA ALA A 36 17.79 -5.66 -5.60
C ALA A 36 18.76 -6.07 -6.72
N ARG A 37 20.05 -6.16 -6.37
CA ARG A 37 21.13 -6.58 -7.26
C ARG A 37 21.80 -7.84 -6.71
N GLU A 38 22.61 -8.49 -7.53
CA GLU A 38 23.43 -9.61 -7.07
C GLU A 38 24.25 -9.22 -5.83
N GLY A 39 24.16 -10.04 -4.77
CA GLY A 39 24.81 -9.79 -3.49
C GLY A 39 24.07 -8.84 -2.54
N TYR A 40 22.92 -8.28 -2.92
CA TYR A 40 22.13 -7.45 -2.00
C TYR A 40 21.42 -8.33 -0.96
N THR A 41 21.52 -7.90 0.30
CA THR A 41 20.74 -8.42 1.42
C THR A 41 19.69 -7.38 1.83
N CYS A 42 18.68 -7.78 2.62
CA CYS A 42 17.77 -6.82 3.25
C CYS A 42 18.52 -5.71 3.99
N TRP A 43 19.62 -6.07 4.69
CA TRP A 43 20.44 -5.10 5.40
C TRP A 43 21.14 -4.12 4.45
N ALA A 44 21.72 -4.61 3.36
CA ALA A 44 22.34 -3.73 2.36
C ALA A 44 21.31 -2.76 1.75
N MET A 45 20.11 -3.26 1.42
CA MET A 45 19.02 -2.46 0.87
C MET A 45 18.47 -1.44 1.88
N SER A 46 18.28 -1.82 3.14
CA SER A 46 17.82 -0.88 4.18
C SER A 46 18.82 0.25 4.38
N LYS A 47 20.13 -0.06 4.32
CA LYS A 47 21.20 0.95 4.35
C LYS A 47 21.18 1.86 3.12
N ALA A 48 20.93 1.32 1.93
CA ALA A 48 20.80 2.12 0.70
C ALA A 48 19.59 3.06 0.75
N CYS A 49 18.46 2.60 1.31
CA CYS A 49 17.28 3.42 1.57
C CYS A 49 17.48 4.46 2.68
N GLY A 50 18.46 4.26 3.57
CA GLY A 50 18.66 5.11 4.74
C GLY A 50 17.69 4.86 5.90
N ILE A 51 17.02 3.69 5.92
CA ILE A 51 16.04 3.32 6.96
C ILE A 51 16.52 2.14 7.82
N SER A 52 15.80 1.87 8.91
CA SER A 52 16.09 0.71 9.76
C SER A 52 15.78 -0.60 9.02
N LEU A 53 16.48 -1.69 9.39
CA LEU A 53 16.19 -3.02 8.82
C LEU A 53 14.74 -3.44 9.10
N ASP A 54 14.25 -3.21 10.31
CA ASP A 54 12.88 -3.56 10.70
C ASP A 54 11.85 -2.75 9.90
N SER A 55 12.08 -1.45 9.71
CA SER A 55 11.24 -0.61 8.85
C SER A 55 11.21 -1.14 7.41
N PHE A 56 12.38 -1.39 6.83
CA PHE A 56 12.49 -1.93 5.47
C PHE A 56 11.75 -3.26 5.33
N MET A 57 11.91 -4.15 6.30
CA MET A 57 11.25 -5.45 6.29
C MET A 57 9.74 -5.31 6.43
N ASN A 58 9.25 -4.48 7.36
CA ASN A 58 7.82 -4.25 7.56
C ASN A 58 7.16 -3.64 6.32
N THR A 59 7.75 -2.58 5.75
CA THR A 59 7.23 -1.89 4.56
C THR A 59 7.12 -2.83 3.35
N ASN A 60 8.00 -3.84 3.25
CA ASN A 60 8.03 -4.80 2.14
C ASN A 60 7.41 -6.16 2.46
N GLY A 61 6.77 -6.34 3.63
CA GLY A 61 6.19 -7.62 4.03
C GLY A 61 7.21 -8.76 4.16
N LEU A 62 8.45 -8.43 4.51
CA LEU A 62 9.56 -9.36 4.65
C LEU A 62 9.73 -9.82 6.10
N ASN A 63 10.26 -11.03 6.25
CA ASN A 63 10.76 -11.55 7.51
C ASN A 63 12.20 -12.05 7.32
N LEU A 64 12.84 -12.48 8.41
CA LEU A 64 14.25 -12.91 8.38
C LEU A 64 14.50 -14.06 7.40
N ASN A 65 13.53 -14.94 7.18
CA ASN A 65 13.64 -16.01 6.19
C ASN A 65 13.52 -15.47 4.76
N SER A 66 12.59 -14.54 4.50
CA SER A 66 12.44 -13.90 3.19
C SER A 66 13.70 -13.14 2.74
N CYS A 67 14.48 -12.61 3.69
CA CYS A 67 15.76 -11.95 3.40
C CYS A 67 16.84 -12.87 2.82
N ASN A 68 16.66 -14.20 2.86
CA ASN A 68 17.53 -15.16 2.18
C ASN A 68 17.10 -15.43 0.73
N TYR A 69 15.92 -14.96 0.33
CA TYR A 69 15.30 -15.19 -0.98
C TYR A 69 14.97 -13.86 -1.67
N ILE A 70 15.88 -12.89 -1.58
CA ILE A 70 15.76 -11.62 -2.29
C ILE A 70 15.70 -11.88 -3.80
N GLN A 71 14.71 -11.27 -4.45
CA GLN A 71 14.51 -11.40 -5.88
C GLN A 71 15.34 -10.35 -6.60
N ILE A 72 16.41 -10.78 -7.25
CA ILE A 72 17.26 -9.88 -8.05
C ILE A 72 16.41 -9.24 -9.16
N GLY A 73 16.56 -7.92 -9.32
CA GLY A 73 15.79 -7.11 -10.26
C GLY A 73 14.43 -6.63 -9.72
N HIS A 74 13.99 -7.09 -8.55
CA HIS A 74 12.79 -6.58 -7.90
C HIS A 74 13.06 -5.25 -7.19
N ASP A 75 12.11 -4.32 -7.27
CA ASP A 75 12.15 -3.04 -6.60
C ASP A 75 11.48 -3.13 -5.23
N TYR A 76 12.24 -2.87 -4.18
CA TYR A 76 11.76 -2.85 -2.80
C TYR A 76 11.57 -1.42 -2.31
N CYS A 77 10.54 -1.20 -1.50
CA CYS A 77 10.18 0.12 -0.99
C CYS A 77 11.15 0.62 0.08
N CYS A 78 11.47 1.92 0.06
CA CYS A 78 12.41 2.59 0.96
C CYS A 78 11.75 3.52 2.01
N ASN A 79 10.44 3.39 2.23
CA ASN A 79 9.68 4.25 3.14
C ASN A 79 9.63 3.73 4.59
#